data_AF-A0A5C7WZ05-F1
#
_entry.id   AF-A0A5C7WZ05-F1
#
_cell.length_a   1.000
_cell.length_b   1.000
_cell.length_c   1.000
_cell.angle_alpha   90.00
_cell.angle_beta   90.00
_cell.angle_gamma   90.00
#
_symmetry.space_group_name_H-M   'P 1'
#
loop_
_entity.id
_entity.type
_entity.pdbx_description
1 polymer ?
#
loop_
_entity_poly.entity_id
_entity_poly.type
_entity_poly.pdbx_seq_one_letter_code
_entity_poly.pdbx_strand_id
1 'polypeptide(L)'
;MCQQTFSAALIAHLELLKTGDARRKRICTAVPHPQLKEDLPGQLVTTAQNMINCNRAIPLWLRRSRLYLGHHSAPQSYLAGSAKILLMQRRALAAMNRIGTQRDPKRAQPLMT
;
A
#
# COMPACT_ATOMS: atom_id res chain seq x y z
N MET A 1 -4.92 -5.11 -0.07
CA MET A 1 -5.06 -6.13 -1.14
C MET A 1 -6.28 -6.96 -0.79
N CYS A 2 -7.25 -7.07 -1.69
CA CYS A 2 -8.56 -7.64 -1.39
C CYS A 2 -8.63 -9.17 -1.46
N GLN A 3 -7.54 -9.84 -1.84
CA GLN A 3 -7.49 -11.30 -1.89
C GLN A 3 -6.84 -11.86 -0.63
N GLN A 4 -7.63 -12.56 0.20
CA GLN A 4 -7.21 -13.11 1.49
C GLN A 4 -5.98 -14.02 1.36
N THR A 5 -5.97 -14.91 0.36
CA THR A 5 -4.86 -15.86 0.10
C THR A 5 -3.54 -15.14 -0.19
N PHE A 6 -3.57 -14.08 -1.00
CA PHE A 6 -2.36 -13.34 -1.33
C PHE A 6 -1.84 -12.54 -0.13
N SER A 7 -2.74 -11.95 0.66
CA SER A 7 -2.38 -11.24 1.89
C SER A 7 -1.71 -12.17 2.91
N ALA A 8 -2.24 -13.39 3.11
CA ALA A 8 -1.65 -14.38 4.01
C ALA A 8 -0.24 -14.79 3.54
N ALA A 9 -0.07 -15.09 2.25
CA ALA A 9 1.22 -15.43 1.67
C ALA A 9 2.25 -14.28 1.79
N LEU A 10 1.80 -13.04 1.57
CA LEU A 10 2.65 -11.85 1.74
C LEU A 10 3.12 -11.70 3.19
N ILE A 11 2.22 -11.82 4.17
CA ILE A 11 2.58 -11.72 5.59
C ILE A 11 3.59 -12.80 5.96
N ALA A 12 3.33 -14.06 5.58
CA ALA A 12 4.27 -15.15 5.81
C ALA A 12 5.65 -14.88 5.19
N HIS A 13 5.70 -14.34 3.97
CA HIS A 13 6.97 -13.97 3.34
C HIS A 13 7.68 -12.83 4.07
N LEU A 14 6.94 -11.82 4.56
CA LEU A 14 7.50 -10.73 5.36
C LEU A 14 8.05 -11.22 6.70
N GLU A 15 7.42 -12.20 7.35
CA GLU A 15 7.93 -12.82 8.58
C GLU A 15 9.25 -13.56 8.36
N LEU A 16 9.42 -14.16 7.16
CA LEU A 16 10.68 -14.80 6.76
C LEU A 16 11.80 -13.82 6.39
N LEU A 17 11.48 -12.53 6.17
CA LEU A 17 12.52 -11.51 6.10
C LEU A 17 13.15 -11.41 7.49
N LYS A 18 14.45 -11.72 7.60
CA LYS A 18 15.25 -11.55 8.83
C LYS A 18 15.39 -10.07 9.21
N THR A 19 14.29 -9.41 9.54
CA THR A 19 14.18 -7.99 9.85
C THR A 19 13.28 -7.81 11.07
N GLY A 20 13.42 -6.69 11.78
CA GLY A 20 12.61 -6.43 12.97
C GLY A 20 11.17 -6.05 12.63
N ASP A 21 10.26 -6.23 13.59
CA ASP A 21 8.84 -5.90 13.48
C ASP A 21 8.59 -4.46 13.03
N ALA A 22 9.36 -3.51 13.55
CA ALA A 22 9.24 -2.11 13.16
C ALA A 22 9.45 -1.91 11.65
N ARG A 23 10.37 -2.67 11.04
CA ARG A 23 10.59 -2.63 9.60
C ARG A 23 9.49 -3.34 8.83
N ARG A 24 9.03 -4.52 9.29
CA ARG A 24 7.89 -5.21 8.68
C ARG A 24 6.64 -4.33 8.63
N LYS A 25 6.31 -3.67 9.74
CA LYS A 25 5.18 -2.73 9.84
C LYS A 25 5.30 -1.53 8.91
N ARG A 26 6.53 -1.04 8.64
CA ARG A 26 6.76 0.02 7.64
C ARG A 26 6.57 -0.47 6.20
N ILE A 27 6.89 -1.74 5.92
CA ILE A 27 6.73 -2.33 4.58
C ILE A 27 5.26 -2.57 4.27
N CYS A 28 4.51 -3.15 5.20
CA CYS A 28 3.08 -3.39 5.04
C CYS A 28 2.36 -3.14 6.36
N THR A 29 1.49 -2.14 6.37
CA THR A 29 0.61 -1.85 7.51
C THR A 29 -0.70 -2.62 7.38
N ALA A 30 -1.34 -2.94 8.51
CA ALA A 30 -2.69 -3.48 8.47
C ALA A 30 -3.65 -2.41 7.92
N VAL A 31 -4.47 -2.79 6.93
CA VAL A 31 -5.54 -1.93 6.41
C VAL A 31 -6.82 -2.32 7.16
N PRO A 32 -7.44 -1.40 7.92
CA PRO A 32 -8.67 -1.70 8.64
C PRO A 32 -9.81 -2.01 7.67
N HIS A 33 -10.77 -2.83 8.09
CA HIS A 33 -11.99 -3.07 7.34
C HIS A 33 -12.88 -1.81 7.36
N PRO A 34 -13.47 -1.38 6.23
CA PRO A 34 -14.36 -0.23 6.21
C PRO A 34 -15.66 -0.57 6.92
N GLN A 35 -16.01 0.24 7.91
CA GLN A 35 -17.31 0.15 8.57
C GLN A 35 -18.31 1.09 7.89
N LEU A 36 -17.81 2.18 7.32
CA LEU A 36 -18.58 3.19 6.62
C LEU A 36 -18.07 3.40 5.19
N LYS A 37 -18.92 3.97 4.34
CA LYS A 37 -18.58 4.26 2.93
C LYS A 37 -17.41 5.23 2.83
N GLU A 38 -17.31 6.15 3.79
CA GLU A 38 -16.31 7.21 3.76
C GLU A 38 -14.94 6.75 4.27
N ASP A 39 -14.82 5.53 4.80
CA ASP A 39 -13.54 4.91 5.16
C ASP A 39 -12.80 4.38 3.92
N LEU A 40 -13.56 4.06 2.87
CA LEU A 40 -13.05 3.41 1.66
C LEU A 40 -11.91 4.20 0.99
N PRO A 41 -12.01 5.53 0.77
CA PRO A 41 -10.92 6.29 0.15
C PRO A 41 -9.60 6.19 0.93
N GLY A 42 -9.63 6.30 2.26
CA GLY A 42 -8.44 6.20 3.10
C GLY A 42 -7.79 4.82 3.02
N GLN A 43 -8.60 3.76 3.06
CA GLN A 43 -8.11 2.39 2.98
C GLN A 43 -7.55 2.02 1.61
N LEU A 44 -8.10 2.58 0.52
CA LEU A 44 -7.54 2.45 -0.82
C LEU A 44 -6.17 3.12 -0.90
N VAL A 45 -6.02 4.32 -0.31
CA VAL A 45 -4.73 5.03 -0.26
C VAL A 45 -3.70 4.26 0.59
N THR A 46 -4.08 3.72 1.75
CA THR A 46 -3.19 2.87 2.55
C THR A 46 -2.82 1.59 1.80
N THR A 47 -3.78 0.95 1.12
CA THR A 47 -3.53 -0.24 0.30
C THR A 47 -2.53 0.03 -0.82
N ALA A 48 -2.68 1.15 -1.53
CA ALA A 48 -1.74 1.57 -2.57
C ALA A 48 -0.35 1.86 -1.99
N GLN A 49 -0.27 2.49 -0.82
CA GLN A 49 1.01 2.72 -0.13
C GLN A 49 1.71 1.40 0.21
N ASN A 50 0.97 0.43 0.75
CA ASN A 50 1.51 -0.90 1.06
C ASN A 50 2.02 -1.59 -0.22
N MET A 51 1.29 -1.50 -1.33
CA MET A 51 1.76 -2.07 -2.61
C MET A 51 3.07 -1.44 -3.07
N ILE A 52 3.22 -0.11 -2.95
CA ILE A 52 4.47 0.59 -3.30
C ILE A 52 5.61 0.13 -2.38
N ASN A 53 5.39 0.10 -1.08
CA ASN A 53 6.41 -0.26 -0.09
C ASN A 53 6.84 -1.73 -0.25
N CYS A 54 5.88 -2.65 -0.43
CA CYS A 54 6.16 -4.05 -0.70
C CYS A 54 6.92 -4.21 -2.03
N ASN A 55 6.52 -3.50 -3.09
CA ASN A 55 7.23 -3.53 -4.37
C ASN A 55 8.69 -3.08 -4.23
N ARG A 56 8.97 -2.10 -3.37
CA ARG A 56 10.35 -1.66 -3.08
C ARG A 56 11.14 -2.65 -2.23
N ALA A 57 10.48 -3.33 -1.28
CA ALA A 57 11.14 -4.22 -0.33
C ALA A 57 11.40 -5.63 -0.89
N ILE A 58 10.44 -6.16 -1.66
CA ILE A 58 10.43 -7.55 -2.14
C ILE A 58 9.96 -7.65 -3.61
N PRO A 59 10.56 -6.88 -4.55
CA PRO A 59 10.09 -6.77 -5.93
C PRO A 59 10.06 -8.11 -6.67
N LEU A 60 11.10 -8.93 -6.49
CA LEU A 60 11.24 -10.22 -7.18
C LEU A 60 10.20 -11.23 -6.71
N TRP A 61 9.96 -11.30 -5.39
CA TRP A 61 8.95 -12.20 -4.83
C TRP A 61 7.54 -11.81 -5.29
N LEU A 62 7.24 -10.51 -5.30
CA LEU A 62 5.96 -10.00 -5.81
C LEU A 62 5.80 -10.31 -7.30
N ARG A 63 6.82 -10.08 -8.13
CA ARG A 63 6.73 -10.37 -9.57
C ARG A 63 6.56 -11.85 -9.88
N ARG A 64 7.07 -12.75 -9.04
CA ARG A 64 6.88 -14.20 -9.16
C ARG A 64 5.52 -14.67 -8.64
N SER A 65 4.85 -13.88 -7.81
CA SER A 65 3.55 -14.23 -7.24
C SER A 65 2.44 -14.07 -8.26
N ARG A 66 1.81 -15.18 -8.70
CA ARG A 66 0.75 -15.17 -9.72
C ARG A 66 -0.48 -14.33 -9.35
N LEU A 67 -0.74 -14.17 -8.05
CA LEU A 67 -1.83 -13.35 -7.53
C LEU A 67 -1.52 -11.84 -7.46
N TYR A 68 -0.27 -11.46 -7.77
CA TYR A 68 0.12 -10.05 -7.81
C TYR A 68 -0.25 -9.42 -9.14
N LEU A 69 -0.90 -8.26 -9.11
CA LEU A 69 -1.34 -7.54 -10.32
C LEU A 69 -0.21 -7.33 -11.34
N GLY A 70 1.02 -7.05 -10.86
CA GLY A 70 2.17 -6.81 -11.73
C GLY A 70 2.74 -8.07 -12.39
N HIS A 71 2.32 -9.27 -11.99
CA HIS A 71 2.85 -10.54 -12.50
C HIS A 71 2.64 -10.70 -14.01
N HIS A 72 1.42 -10.41 -14.48
CA HIS A 72 1.00 -10.59 -15.88
C HIS A 72 1.45 -9.46 -16.82
N SER A 73 2.20 -8.48 -16.31
CA SER A 73 2.66 -7.35 -17.12
C SER A 73 4.08 -7.59 -17.66
N ALA A 74 4.37 -7.07 -18.85
CA ALA A 74 5.72 -7.04 -19.37
C ALA A 74 6.61 -6.14 -18.48
N PRO A 75 7.93 -6.40 -18.34
CA PRO A 75 8.81 -5.65 -17.44
C PRO A 75 8.78 -4.12 -17.64
N GLN A 76 8.79 -3.64 -18.89
CA GLN A 76 8.70 -2.22 -19.21
C GLN A 76 7.36 -1.61 -18.75
N SER A 77 6.25 -2.29 -19.00
CA SER A 77 4.91 -1.86 -18.57
C SER A 77 4.77 -1.88 -17.05
N TYR A 78 5.42 -2.84 -16.39
CA TYR A 78 5.49 -2.94 -14.94
C TYR A 78 6.20 -1.74 -14.32
N LEU A 79 7.36 -1.37 -14.87
CA LEU A 79 8.14 -0.23 -14.39
C LEU A 79 7.40 1.10 -14.63
N ALA A 80 6.89 1.31 -15.85
CA ALA A 80 6.09 2.49 -16.18
C ALA A 80 4.82 2.58 -15.31
N GLY A 81 4.13 1.47 -15.12
CA GLY A 81 2.95 1.37 -14.25
C GLY A 81 3.28 1.68 -12.79
N SER A 82 4.39 1.15 -12.27
CA SER A 82 4.86 1.41 -10.91
C SER A 82 5.19 2.89 -10.70
N ALA A 83 5.83 3.54 -11.67
CA ALA A 83 6.11 4.97 -11.64
C ALA A 83 4.81 5.80 -11.66
N LYS A 84 3.85 5.44 -12.53
CA LYS A 84 2.53 6.08 -12.60
C LYS A 84 1.77 5.96 -11.28
N ILE A 85 1.74 4.78 -10.67
CA ILE A 85 1.10 4.53 -9.37
C ILE A 85 1.75 5.41 -8.29
N LEU A 86 3.07 5.52 -8.25
CA LEU A 86 3.77 6.37 -7.29
C LEU A 86 3.35 7.84 -7.42
N LEU A 87 3.27 8.37 -8.65
CA LEU A 87 2.82 9.74 -8.91
C LEU A 87 1.36 9.94 -8.51
N MET A 88 0.47 9.00 -8.86
CA MET A 88 -0.94 9.05 -8.49
C MET A 88 -1.13 8.97 -6.98
N GLN A 89 -0.35 8.14 -6.28
CA GLN A 89 -0.40 8.00 -4.82
C GLN A 89 -0.06 9.32 -4.12
N ARG A 90 0.96 10.05 -4.59
CA ARG A 90 1.30 11.36 -4.03
C ARG A 90 0.14 12.34 -4.13
N ARG A 91 -0.58 12.33 -5.25
CA ARG A 91 -1.78 13.16 -5.46
C ARG A 91 -2.93 12.71 -4.57
N ALA A 92 -3.14 11.39 -4.42
CA ALA A 92 -4.18 10.83 -3.58
C ALA A 92 -3.97 11.17 -2.09
N LEU A 93 -2.73 11.08 -1.59
CA LEU A 93 -2.39 11.50 -0.23
C LEU A 93 -2.66 12.99 -0.01
N ALA A 94 -2.26 13.86 -0.95
CA ALA A 94 -2.54 15.28 -0.86
C ALA A 94 -4.05 15.60 -0.83
N ALA A 95 -4.85 14.89 -1.63
CA ALA A 95 -6.29 15.03 -1.63
C ALA A 95 -6.92 14.53 -0.31
N MET A 96 -6.47 13.38 0.20
CA MET A 96 -6.92 12.85 1.49
C MET A 96 -6.63 13.79 2.66
N ASN A 97 -5.46 14.43 2.67
CA ASN A 97 -5.12 15.41 3.70
C ASN A 97 -6.08 16.61 3.68
N ARG A 98 -6.45 17.09 2.50
CA ARG A 98 -7.44 18.19 2.35
C ARG A 98 -8.81 17.79 2.89
N ILE A 99 -9.28 16.58 2.54
CA ILE A 99 -10.56 16.05 3.02
C ILE A 99 -10.53 15.87 4.55
N GLY A 100 -9.42 15.34 5.09
CA GLY A 100 -9.22 15.19 6.53
C GLY A 100 -9.25 16.52 7.29
N THR A 101 -8.57 17.56 6.79
CA THR A 101 -8.59 18.90 7.38
C THR A 101 -9.98 19.55 7.32
N GLN A 102 -10.77 19.26 6.30
CA GLN A 102 -12.12 19.80 6.15
C GLN A 102 -13.14 19.12 7.07
N ARG A 103 -12.89 17.85 7.43
CA ARG A 103 -13.81 17.02 8.24
C ARG A 103 -13.60 17.17 9.73
N ASP A 104 -12.39 17.54 10.16
CA ASP A 104 -12.06 17.80 11.56
C ASP A 104 -10.87 18.78 11.66
N PRO A 105 -11.10 20.10 11.82
CA PRO A 105 -10.03 21.10 11.83
C PRO A 105 -9.05 20.94 13.01
N LYS A 106 -9.40 20.12 14.02
CA LYS A 106 -8.55 19.85 15.19
C LYS A 106 -7.65 18.62 15.02
N ARG A 107 -7.86 17.79 13.99
CA ARG A 107 -7.09 16.55 13.74
C ARG A 107 -5.95 16.71 12.73
N ALA A 108 -5.58 17.96 12.40
CA ALA A 108 -4.45 18.32 11.57
C ALA A 108 -3.09 18.03 12.25
N GLN A 109 -2.87 16.80 12.69
CA GLN A 109 -1.51 16.31 12.97
C GLN A 109 -1.00 15.65 11.69
N PRO A 110 0.21 16.01 11.21
CA PRO A 110 0.76 15.44 10.00
C PRO A 110 0.94 13.93 10.19
N LEU A 111 0.54 13.14 9.19
CA LEU A 111 0.93 11.74 9.08
C LEU A 111 2.47 11.72 9.08
N MET A 112 3.07 11.39 10.22
CA MET A 112 4.52 11.48 10.42
C MET A 112 5.27 10.69 9.34
N THR A 113 6.25 11.38 8.76
CA THR A 113 7.33 10.92 7.89
C THR A 113 8.05 9.68 8.40
#